data_AF-A0A7S3ITY3-F1
#
_entry.id   AF-A0A7S3ITY3-F1
#
_cell.length_a   1.000
_cell.length_b   1.000
_cell.length_c   1.000
_cell.angle_alpha   90.00
_cell.angle_beta   90.00
_cell.angle_gamma   90.00
#
_symmetry.space_group_name_H-M   'P 1'
#
loop_
_entity.id
_entity.type
_entity.pdbx_description
1 polymer ?
#
loop_
_entity_poly.entity_id
_entity_poly.type
_entity_poly.pdbx_seq_one_letter_code
_entity_poly.pdbx_strand_id
1 'polypeptide(L)'
;MSERVQTWLLGKTTGLQHLVNEKLAKRSGMIGRFFTTFQMGKREYSAHTFHRAFAVVNYFWMQTFHLYGVMRPIGSRFLGLGNGPLNYSALYGFIFVTAMIVARTKFDKGRDQYTFNAQDGVEFWFERYNMMFPPNYLHTRLSAHYIEINNIFFCEMVKKYMVARKEIIADRERSPVEERMTKYITNPNYIYEPLANEAAAIVEMKHKGDF
;
A
#
# COMPACT_ATOMS: atom_id res chain seq x y z
N MET A 1 28.10 16.37 5.25
CA MET A 1 28.54 15.02 4.83
C MET A 1 29.48 14.49 5.88
N SER A 2 29.74 13.18 5.92
CA SER A 2 30.99 12.72 6.55
C SER A 2 32.18 13.26 5.75
N GLU A 3 33.27 13.57 6.44
CA GLU A 3 34.50 14.07 5.81
C GLU A 3 34.98 13.13 4.70
N ARG A 4 34.82 11.81 4.90
CA ARG A 4 35.16 10.78 3.91
C ARG A 4 34.38 10.93 2.60
N VAL A 5 33.08 11.15 2.65
CA VAL A 5 32.24 11.32 1.44
C VAL A 5 32.58 12.62 0.73
N GLN A 6 32.86 13.69 1.49
CA GLN A 6 33.29 14.97 0.93
C GLN A 6 34.64 14.87 0.23
N THR A 7 35.62 14.23 0.85
CA THR A 7 36.95 14.00 0.25
C THR A 7 36.85 13.11 -0.99
N TRP A 8 35.99 12.09 -0.96
CA TRP A 8 35.75 11.23 -2.12
C TRP A 8 35.11 12.00 -3.29
N LEU A 9 34.06 12.80 -3.02
CA LEU A 9 33.42 13.63 -4.04
C LEU A 9 34.39 14.65 -4.64
N LEU A 10 35.16 15.35 -3.80
CA LEU A 10 36.16 16.31 -4.25
C LEU A 10 37.30 15.63 -5.03
N GLY A 11 37.68 14.41 -4.68
CA GLY A 11 38.66 13.63 -5.44
C GLY A 11 38.18 13.17 -6.83
N LYS A 12 36.87 12.99 -7.02
CA LYS A 12 36.28 12.53 -8.30
C LYS A 12 35.80 13.66 -9.20
N THR A 13 35.65 14.88 -8.69
CA THR A 13 35.12 16.04 -9.43
C THR A 13 36.18 17.06 -9.82
N THR A 14 37.46 16.66 -9.84
CA THR A 14 38.61 17.55 -10.11
C THR A 14 38.51 18.31 -11.43
N GLY A 15 38.07 17.65 -12.52
CA GLY A 15 37.89 18.30 -13.82
C GLY A 15 36.78 19.37 -13.80
N LEU A 16 35.68 19.10 -13.08
CA LEU A 16 34.57 20.04 -12.92
C LEU A 16 34.96 21.21 -12.00
N GLN A 17 35.72 20.94 -10.93
CA GLN A 17 36.27 21.96 -10.05
C GLN A 17 37.17 22.94 -10.80
N HIS A 18 38.06 22.45 -11.67
CA HIS A 18 38.91 23.32 -12.48
C HIS A 18 38.08 24.19 -13.44
N LEU A 19 37.08 23.62 -14.11
CA LEU A 19 36.18 24.39 -14.99
C LEU A 19 35.42 25.49 -14.21
N VAL A 20 34.78 25.13 -13.10
CA VAL A 20 33.96 26.06 -12.32
C VAL A 20 34.81 27.09 -11.59
N ASN A 21 35.80 26.65 -10.83
CA ASN A 21 36.59 27.54 -9.95
C ASN A 21 37.62 28.37 -10.72
N GLU A 22 38.24 27.82 -11.78
CA GLU A 22 39.34 28.51 -12.47
C GLU A 22 38.92 29.19 -13.78
N LYS A 23 37.95 28.63 -14.51
CA LYS A 23 37.54 29.18 -15.83
C LYS A 23 36.27 30.02 -15.78
N LEU A 24 35.31 29.71 -14.91
CA LEU A 24 34.00 30.36 -14.88
C LEU A 24 33.87 31.38 -13.74
N ALA A 25 34.24 31.02 -12.52
CA ALA A 25 34.12 31.89 -11.35
C ALA A 25 35.03 33.14 -11.40
N LYS A 26 36.16 33.07 -12.13
CA LYS A 26 37.10 34.19 -12.28
C LYS A 26 36.77 35.16 -13.42
N ARG A 27 35.73 34.88 -14.23
CA ARG A 27 35.32 35.78 -15.33
C ARG A 27 34.63 37.03 -14.78
N SER A 28 34.81 38.17 -15.43
CA SER A 28 34.05 39.38 -15.10
C SER A 28 32.61 39.30 -15.60
N GLY A 29 31.68 39.96 -14.89
CA GLY A 29 30.26 40.05 -15.27
C GLY A 29 29.36 39.03 -14.59
N MET A 30 28.15 38.85 -15.13
CA MET A 30 27.09 38.02 -14.51
C MET A 30 27.49 36.54 -14.38
N ILE A 31 28.22 36.00 -15.36
CA ILE A 31 28.68 34.61 -15.36
C ILE A 31 29.63 34.36 -14.19
N GLY A 32 30.59 35.26 -13.94
CA GLY A 32 31.49 35.16 -12.79
C GLY A 32 30.75 35.15 -11.47
N ARG A 33 29.86 36.12 -11.27
CA ARG A 33 29.06 36.25 -10.04
C ARG A 33 28.20 35.03 -9.75
N PHE A 34 27.64 34.41 -10.79
CA PHE A 34 26.87 33.18 -10.65
C PHE A 34 27.76 32.01 -10.22
N PHE A 35 28.87 31.77 -10.92
CA PHE A 35 29.75 30.64 -10.61
C PHE A 35 30.61 30.84 -9.35
N THR A 36 30.79 32.07 -8.85
CA THR A 36 31.37 32.30 -7.52
C THR A 36 30.51 31.75 -6.40
N THR A 37 29.18 31.79 -6.53
CA THR A 37 28.24 31.21 -5.53
C THR A 37 28.26 29.68 -5.56
N PHE A 38 28.61 29.08 -6.70
CA PHE A 38 28.69 27.63 -6.90
C PHE A 38 30.12 27.09 -6.85
N GLN A 39 31.05 27.81 -6.22
CA GLN A 39 32.42 27.34 -6.07
C GLN A 39 32.45 25.98 -5.36
N MET A 40 33.18 25.06 -5.98
CA MET A 40 33.30 23.70 -5.47
C MET A 40 34.49 23.63 -4.54
N GLY A 41 34.24 23.36 -3.26
CA GLY A 41 35.28 23.31 -2.24
C GLY A 41 34.82 22.59 -0.99
N LYS A 42 35.54 22.79 0.11
CA LYS A 42 35.08 22.28 1.40
C LYS A 42 33.79 23.01 1.77
N ARG A 43 32.76 22.25 2.14
CA ARG A 43 31.48 22.84 2.57
C ARG A 43 31.69 23.75 3.77
N GLU A 44 31.24 24.99 3.66
CA GLU A 44 31.07 25.88 4.81
C GLU A 44 29.87 25.38 5.64
N TYR A 45 29.97 25.43 6.97
CA TYR A 45 28.99 24.81 7.89
C TYR A 45 28.72 23.31 7.60
N SER A 46 29.78 22.53 7.39
CA SER A 46 29.73 21.10 7.01
C SER A 46 29.17 20.16 8.08
N ALA A 47 29.10 20.62 9.34
CA ALA A 47 28.70 19.80 10.47
C ALA A 47 27.21 19.46 10.42
N HIS A 48 26.91 18.16 10.38
CA HIS A 48 25.53 17.68 10.51
C HIS A 48 25.03 17.90 11.93
N THR A 49 24.07 18.82 12.08
CA THR A 49 23.39 19.10 13.35
C THR A 49 22.64 17.89 13.88
N PHE A 50 22.02 17.08 13.00
CA PHE A 50 21.27 15.89 13.38
C PHE A 50 22.13 14.84 14.12
N HIS A 51 23.33 14.54 13.62
CA HIS A 51 24.23 13.57 14.30
C HIS A 51 24.71 14.08 15.66
N ARG A 52 24.97 15.39 15.78
CA ARG A 52 25.35 16.00 17.06
C ARG A 52 24.19 15.97 18.05
N ALA A 53 22.99 16.30 17.60
CA ALA A 53 21.78 16.20 18.41
C ALA A 53 21.54 14.75 18.86
N PHE A 54 21.73 13.77 17.97
CA PHE A 54 21.61 12.36 18.30
C PHE A 54 22.65 11.91 19.33
N ALA A 55 23.90 12.36 19.22
CA ALA A 55 24.95 12.05 20.21
C ALA A 55 24.60 12.61 21.61
N VAL A 56 24.08 13.83 21.67
CA VAL A 56 23.61 14.45 22.93
C VAL A 56 22.42 13.66 23.51
N VAL A 57 21.43 13.34 22.68
CA VAL A 57 20.27 12.53 23.09
C VAL A 57 20.72 11.15 23.59
N ASN A 58 21.66 10.50 22.89
CA ASN A 58 22.20 9.21 23.28
C ASN A 58 22.97 9.29 24.61
N TYR A 59 23.75 10.35 24.84
CA TYR A 59 24.42 10.56 26.12
C TYR A 59 23.41 10.66 27.27
N PHE A 60 22.36 11.46 27.13
CA PHE A 60 21.32 11.56 28.14
C PHE A 60 20.62 10.22 28.37
N TRP A 61 20.39 9.42 27.32
CA TRP A 61 19.84 8.07 27.46
C TRP A 61 20.72 7.11 28.24
N MET A 62 22.01 7.07 27.92
CA MET A 62 22.94 6.23 28.67
C MET A 62 23.01 6.63 30.14
N GLN A 63 22.90 7.93 30.45
CA GLN A 63 22.79 8.42 31.82
C GLN A 63 21.48 7.98 32.50
N THR A 64 20.34 8.04 31.80
CA THR A 64 19.05 7.55 32.32
C THR A 64 19.11 6.05 32.64
N PHE A 65 19.68 5.22 31.76
CA PHE A 65 19.86 3.78 32.00
C PHE A 65 20.85 3.48 33.13
N HIS A 66 21.92 4.26 33.23
CA HIS A 66 22.87 4.13 34.34
C HIS A 66 22.19 4.42 35.68
N LEU A 67 21.45 5.54 35.76
CA LEU A 67 20.68 5.92 36.95
C LEU A 67 19.65 4.85 37.32
N TYR A 68 18.93 4.30 36.34
CA TYR A 68 18.02 3.17 36.54
C TYR A 68 18.74 1.95 37.13
N GLY A 69 19.89 1.58 36.58
CA GLY A 69 20.69 0.44 37.03
C GLY A 69 21.14 0.57 38.48
N VAL A 70 21.59 1.76 38.89
CA VAL A 70 21.99 2.07 40.27
C VAL A 70 20.77 2.07 41.21
N MET A 71 19.60 2.47 40.73
CA MET A 71 18.35 2.51 41.51
C MET A 71 17.60 1.16 41.56
N ARG A 72 17.96 0.18 40.73
CA ARG A 72 17.30 -1.15 40.68
C ARG A 72 17.19 -1.86 42.04
N PRO A 73 18.22 -1.83 42.93
CA PRO A 73 18.11 -2.42 44.27
C PRO A 73 17.05 -1.75 45.16
N ILE A 74 16.66 -0.52 44.86
CA ILE A 74 15.68 0.27 45.64
C ILE A 74 14.26 -0.14 45.25
N GLY A 75 14.02 -0.36 43.95
CA GLY A 75 12.77 -0.95 43.47
C GLY A 75 12.56 -2.39 43.98
N SER A 76 13.62 -3.21 44.01
CA SER A 76 13.52 -4.57 44.57
C SER A 76 13.30 -4.58 46.07
N ARG A 77 13.76 -3.57 46.83
CA ARG A 77 13.48 -3.40 48.26
C ARG A 77 12.04 -2.99 48.56
N PHE A 78 11.35 -2.37 47.59
CA PHE A 78 9.92 -2.04 47.70
C PHE A 78 9.03 -3.28 47.47
N LEU A 79 9.45 -4.19 46.58
CA LEU A 79 8.70 -5.39 46.19
C LEU A 79 9.21 -6.70 46.83
N GLY A 80 10.28 -6.65 47.63
CA GLY A 80 10.93 -7.82 48.22
C GLY A 80 11.76 -7.49 49.46
N LEU A 81 11.89 -8.49 50.34
CA LEU A 81 12.58 -8.50 51.65
C LEU A 81 13.79 -7.58 51.73
N GLY A 82 13.64 -6.44 52.41
CA GLY A 82 14.74 -5.50 52.67
C GLY A 82 14.56 -4.77 53.99
N ASN A 83 15.20 -5.29 55.05
CA ASN A 83 15.32 -4.60 56.34
C ASN A 83 16.32 -3.43 56.21
N GLY A 84 15.84 -2.23 55.90
CA GLY A 84 16.63 -0.99 55.88
C GLY A 84 15.75 0.24 55.62
N PRO A 85 16.17 1.45 56.03
CA PRO A 85 15.35 2.65 55.86
C PRO A 85 15.11 2.93 54.36
N LEU A 86 13.84 3.18 54.02
CA LEU A 86 13.43 3.51 52.65
C LEU A 86 14.00 4.87 52.24
N ASN A 87 14.76 4.89 51.14
CA ASN A 87 15.21 6.12 50.52
C ASN A 87 14.14 6.64 49.55
N TYR A 88 13.23 7.47 50.05
CA TYR A 88 12.13 8.05 49.27
C TYR A 88 12.60 8.86 48.06
N SER A 89 13.70 9.61 48.17
CA SER A 89 14.23 10.40 47.05
C SER A 89 14.65 9.54 45.86
N ALA A 90 15.26 8.39 46.14
CA ALA A 90 15.68 7.44 45.13
C ALA A 90 14.51 6.60 44.58
N LEU A 91 13.44 6.42 45.37
CA LEU A 91 12.19 5.82 44.90
C LEU A 91 11.48 6.74 43.88
N TYR A 92 11.37 8.04 44.17
CA TYR A 92 10.84 9.01 43.20
C TYR A 92 11.68 9.04 41.91
N GLY A 93 13.00 9.02 42.03
CA GLY A 93 13.92 8.89 40.90
C GLY A 93 13.68 7.62 40.08
N PHE A 94 13.53 6.47 40.74
CA PHE A 94 13.25 5.19 40.08
C PHE A 94 11.93 5.22 39.29
N ILE A 95 10.85 5.75 39.88
CA ILE A 95 9.54 5.87 39.20
C ILE A 95 9.65 6.80 37.99
N PHE A 96 10.32 7.94 38.15
CA PHE A 96 10.50 8.92 37.07
C PHE A 96 11.30 8.35 35.90
N VAL A 97 12.42 7.67 36.19
CA VAL A 97 13.26 7.01 35.19
C VAL A 97 12.51 5.86 34.50
N THR A 98 11.73 5.09 35.25
CA THR A 98 10.88 4.02 34.70
C THR A 98 9.83 4.59 33.75
N ALA A 99 9.15 5.68 34.13
CA ALA A 99 8.18 6.36 33.28
C ALA A 99 8.81 6.91 31.99
N MET A 100 10.05 7.44 32.05
CA MET A 100 10.80 7.88 30.87
C MET A 100 11.11 6.72 29.90
N ILE A 101 11.44 5.53 30.43
CA ILE A 101 11.69 4.34 29.62
C ILE A 101 10.37 3.84 29.00
N VAL A 102 9.29 3.73 29.78
CA VAL A 102 7.97 3.26 29.32
C VAL A 102 7.33 4.21 28.30
N ALA A 103 7.48 5.53 28.46
CA ALA A 103 6.98 6.50 27.48
C ALA A 103 7.65 6.36 26.09
N ARG A 104 8.77 5.64 26.01
CA ARG A 104 9.58 5.45 24.79
C ARG A 104 9.49 4.06 24.21
N THR A 105 9.02 3.06 24.97
CA THR A 105 8.54 1.84 24.36
C THR A 105 7.35 2.23 23.49
N LYS A 106 7.56 2.23 22.17
CA LYS A 106 6.46 2.36 21.23
C LYS A 106 5.54 1.19 21.55
N PHE A 107 4.37 1.50 22.08
CA PHE A 107 3.23 0.60 21.97
C PHE A 107 2.87 0.62 20.49
N ASP A 108 3.66 -0.08 19.68
CA ASP A 108 3.59 -0.10 18.22
C ASP A 108 2.22 -0.58 17.76
N LYS A 109 1.52 -1.30 18.65
CA LYS A 109 0.19 -1.83 18.49
C LYS A 109 -0.51 -1.77 19.85
N GLY A 110 -1.55 -0.95 19.97
CA GLY A 110 -2.45 -0.96 21.12
C GLY A 110 -3.16 -2.32 21.24
N ARG A 111 -3.68 -2.65 22.42
CA ARG A 111 -4.43 -3.91 22.67
C ARG A 111 -5.40 -4.21 21.53
N ASP A 112 -6.14 -3.20 21.09
CA ASP A 112 -7.21 -3.34 20.10
C ASP A 112 -6.71 -3.83 18.73
N GLN A 113 -5.44 -3.59 18.39
CA GLN A 113 -4.81 -4.10 17.16
C GLN A 113 -4.33 -5.56 17.27
N TYR A 114 -4.24 -6.10 18.50
CA TYR A 114 -3.93 -7.52 18.77
C TYR A 114 -5.16 -8.35 19.14
N THR A 115 -6.18 -7.75 19.75
CA THR A 115 -7.38 -8.47 20.20
C THR A 115 -8.47 -8.56 19.15
N PHE A 116 -8.46 -7.69 18.13
CA PHE A 116 -9.48 -7.66 17.09
C PHE A 116 -8.89 -7.80 15.69
N ASN A 117 -9.62 -8.50 14.83
CA ASN A 117 -9.27 -8.60 13.42
C ASN A 117 -9.42 -7.23 12.76
N ALA A 118 -8.34 -6.71 12.18
CA ALA A 118 -8.32 -5.39 11.56
C ALA A 118 -9.39 -5.23 10.46
N GLN A 119 -9.72 -6.32 9.75
CA GLN A 119 -10.70 -6.31 8.66
C GLN A 119 -12.14 -6.08 9.12
N ASP A 120 -12.41 -6.36 10.41
CA ASP A 120 -13.71 -6.13 11.04
C ASP A 120 -13.84 -4.70 11.60
N GLY A 121 -12.75 -3.93 11.60
CA GLY A 121 -12.73 -2.51 11.94
C GLY A 121 -13.09 -1.62 10.76
N VAL A 122 -13.77 -0.50 11.03
CA VAL A 122 -14.18 0.45 9.98
C VAL A 122 -12.95 1.19 9.42
N GLU A 123 -11.94 1.42 10.26
CA GLU A 123 -10.71 2.13 9.93
C GLU A 123 -9.93 1.46 8.80
N PHE A 124 -9.93 0.13 8.76
CA PHE A 124 -9.29 -0.66 7.71
C PHE A 124 -9.85 -0.33 6.32
N TRP A 125 -11.18 -0.14 6.24
CA TRP A 125 -11.85 0.17 4.99
C TRP A 125 -11.69 1.66 4.62
N PHE A 126 -11.60 2.56 5.59
CA PHE A 126 -11.27 3.97 5.35
C PHE A 126 -9.87 4.14 4.78
N GLU A 127 -8.86 3.46 5.36
CA GLU A 127 -7.49 3.52 4.87
C GLU A 127 -7.38 2.93 3.45
N ARG A 128 -8.04 1.79 3.21
CA ARG A 128 -8.01 1.12 1.90
C ARG A 128 -8.60 1.97 0.77
N TYR A 129 -9.72 2.62 1.01
CA TYR A 129 -10.41 3.40 -0.02
C TYR A 129 -10.11 4.90 0.05
N ASN A 130 -9.33 5.35 1.04
CA ASN A 130 -8.99 6.74 1.32
C ASN A 130 -10.22 7.69 1.32
N MET A 131 -11.34 7.22 1.87
CA MET A 131 -12.60 7.95 1.93
C MET A 131 -13.37 7.61 3.21
N MET A 132 -14.14 8.58 3.72
CA MET A 132 -15.03 8.35 4.86
C MET A 132 -16.35 7.73 4.38
N PHE A 133 -16.73 6.61 4.98
CA PHE A 133 -18.05 5.98 4.82
C PHE A 133 -18.93 6.29 6.04
N PRO A 134 -20.26 6.21 5.90
CA PRO A 134 -21.16 6.30 7.05
C PRO A 134 -20.86 5.20 8.09
N PRO A 135 -21.09 5.43 9.39
CA PRO A 135 -20.74 4.48 10.46
C PRO A 135 -21.40 3.10 10.33
N ASN A 136 -22.50 2.99 9.58
CA ASN A 136 -23.23 1.74 9.35
C ASN A 136 -22.73 0.94 8.12
N TYR A 137 -21.66 1.37 7.46
CA TYR A 137 -21.17 0.77 6.21
C TYR A 137 -20.98 -0.75 6.29
N LEU A 138 -20.42 -1.26 7.40
CA LEU A 138 -20.17 -2.70 7.57
C LEU A 138 -21.45 -3.54 7.71
N HIS A 139 -22.58 -2.92 8.04
CA HIS A 139 -23.86 -3.62 8.13
C HIS A 139 -24.58 -3.71 6.78
N THR A 140 -24.36 -2.76 5.89
CA THR A 140 -24.96 -2.73 4.54
C THR A 140 -24.10 -3.53 3.56
N ARG A 141 -24.06 -4.85 3.72
CA ARG A 141 -23.24 -5.76 2.92
C ARG A 141 -24.06 -6.82 2.19
N LEU A 142 -23.63 -7.14 0.97
CA LEU A 142 -24.09 -8.34 0.27
C LEU A 142 -23.32 -9.56 0.81
N SER A 143 -23.99 -10.72 0.81
CA SER A 143 -23.36 -11.96 1.23
C SER A 143 -22.22 -12.34 0.29
N ALA A 144 -21.01 -12.52 0.81
CA ALA A 144 -19.87 -13.01 0.04
C ALA A 144 -20.14 -14.39 -0.54
N HIS A 145 -20.87 -15.26 0.18
CA HIS A 145 -21.27 -16.56 -0.33
C HIS A 145 -22.12 -16.43 -1.59
N TYR A 146 -23.05 -15.47 -1.62
CA TYR A 146 -23.88 -15.26 -2.80
C TYR A 146 -23.04 -14.82 -4.00
N ILE A 147 -22.11 -13.89 -3.80
CA ILE A 147 -21.25 -13.38 -4.87
C ILE A 147 -20.44 -14.52 -5.51
N GLU A 148 -19.79 -15.34 -4.69
CA GLU A 148 -18.94 -16.43 -5.17
C GLU A 148 -19.76 -17.59 -5.76
N ILE A 149 -20.81 -18.03 -5.07
CA ILE A 149 -21.64 -19.15 -5.54
C ILE A 149 -22.35 -18.77 -6.84
N ASN A 150 -22.87 -17.56 -6.95
CA ASN A 150 -23.56 -17.13 -8.16
C ASN A 150 -22.60 -17.03 -9.36
N ASN A 151 -21.37 -16.58 -9.14
CA ASN A 151 -20.35 -16.53 -10.19
C ASN A 151 -20.01 -17.95 -10.71
N ILE A 152 -19.81 -18.90 -9.78
CA ILE A 152 -19.58 -20.32 -10.14
C ILE A 152 -20.79 -20.89 -10.88
N PHE A 153 -21.99 -20.67 -10.34
CA PHE A 153 -23.24 -21.15 -10.93
C PHE A 153 -23.42 -20.63 -12.35
N PHE A 154 -23.19 -19.34 -12.57
CA PHE A 154 -23.29 -18.73 -13.90
C PHE A 154 -22.32 -19.39 -14.88
N CYS A 155 -21.04 -19.51 -14.51
CA CYS A 155 -20.04 -20.16 -15.36
C CYS A 155 -20.42 -21.61 -15.72
N GLU A 156 -20.93 -22.38 -14.76
CA GLU A 156 -21.37 -23.75 -14.99
C GLU A 156 -22.64 -23.84 -15.85
N MET A 157 -23.59 -22.93 -15.68
CA MET A 157 -24.79 -22.89 -16.51
C MET A 157 -24.49 -22.48 -17.96
N VAL A 158 -23.56 -21.55 -18.17
CA VAL A 158 -23.16 -21.14 -19.53
C VAL A 158 -22.54 -22.32 -20.29
N LYS A 159 -21.72 -23.16 -19.64
CA LYS A 159 -21.18 -24.37 -20.27
C LYS A 159 -22.28 -25.32 -20.75
N LYS A 160 -23.30 -25.56 -19.92
CA LYS A 160 -24.45 -26.41 -20.27
C LYS A 160 -25.29 -25.79 -21.38
N TYR A 161 -25.51 -24.48 -21.31
CA TYR A 161 -26.20 -23.72 -22.34
C TYR A 161 -25.51 -23.84 -23.70
N MET A 162 -24.18 -23.75 -23.75
CA MET A 162 -23.45 -23.90 -25.02
C MET A 162 -23.67 -25.26 -25.69
N VAL A 163 -23.79 -26.34 -24.91
CA VAL A 163 -24.11 -27.67 -25.45
C VAL A 163 -25.53 -27.71 -26.00
N ALA A 164 -26.51 -27.32 -25.19
CA ALA A 164 -27.92 -27.29 -25.60
C ALA A 164 -28.14 -26.38 -26.82
N ARG A 165 -27.45 -25.25 -26.88
CA ARG A 165 -27.51 -24.32 -28.01
C ARG A 165 -27.04 -24.99 -29.31
N LYS A 166 -25.93 -25.74 -29.28
CA LYS A 166 -25.43 -26.47 -30.46
C LYS A 166 -26.42 -27.52 -30.94
N GLU A 167 -27.02 -28.26 -30.00
CA GLU A 167 -28.04 -29.27 -30.32
C GLU A 167 -29.28 -28.64 -30.96
N ILE A 168 -29.79 -27.55 -30.38
CA ILE A 168 -30.96 -26.82 -30.91
C ILE A 168 -30.67 -26.25 -32.30
N ILE A 169 -29.47 -25.70 -32.53
CA ILE A 169 -29.09 -25.18 -33.85
C ILE A 169 -29.02 -26.32 -34.87
N ALA A 170 -28.40 -27.45 -34.53
CA ALA A 170 -28.30 -28.60 -35.42
C ALA A 170 -29.68 -29.22 -35.73
N ASP A 171 -30.59 -29.29 -34.75
CA ASP A 171 -31.96 -29.74 -34.96
C ASP A 171 -32.72 -28.78 -35.88
N ARG A 172 -32.60 -27.47 -35.61
CA ARG A 172 -33.18 -26.41 -36.45
C ARG A 172 -32.72 -26.53 -37.90
N GLU A 173 -31.45 -26.81 -38.16
CA GLU A 173 -30.91 -26.96 -39.52
C GLU A 173 -31.47 -28.18 -40.28
N ARG A 174 -31.87 -29.24 -39.57
CA ARG A 174 -32.52 -30.41 -40.16
C ARG A 174 -33.99 -30.16 -40.48
N SER A 175 -34.65 -29.24 -39.78
CA SER A 175 -36.06 -28.92 -40.00
C SER A 175 -36.28 -28.20 -41.34
N PRO A 176 -37.41 -28.47 -42.03
CA PRO A 176 -37.78 -27.77 -43.25
C PRO A 176 -37.93 -26.27 -42.99
N VAL A 177 -37.72 -25.45 -44.04
CA VAL A 177 -37.75 -23.98 -43.93
C VAL A 177 -39.10 -23.48 -43.39
N GLU A 178 -40.19 -24.08 -43.85
CA GLU A 178 -41.55 -23.77 -43.39
C GLU A 178 -41.71 -23.98 -41.89
N GLU A 179 -41.27 -25.11 -41.35
CA GLU A 179 -41.34 -25.39 -39.91
C GLU A 179 -40.45 -24.44 -39.11
N ARG A 180 -39.23 -24.14 -39.59
CA ARG A 180 -38.33 -23.18 -38.92
C ARG A 180 -38.92 -21.77 -38.83
N MET A 181 -39.72 -21.38 -39.82
CA MET A 181 -40.29 -20.05 -39.91
C MET A 181 -41.66 -19.96 -39.26
N THR A 182 -42.37 -21.08 -39.04
CA THR A 182 -43.73 -21.08 -38.44
C THR A 182 -43.76 -21.57 -37.00
N LYS A 183 -42.87 -22.48 -36.62
CA LYS A 183 -42.80 -23.05 -35.27
C LYS A 183 -42.33 -21.98 -34.28
N TYR A 184 -43.13 -21.76 -33.23
CA TYR A 184 -42.98 -20.70 -32.22
C TYR A 184 -43.33 -19.28 -32.68
N ILE A 185 -43.95 -19.10 -33.85
CA ILE A 185 -44.61 -17.82 -34.15
C ILE A 185 -45.81 -17.64 -33.21
N THR A 186 -45.86 -16.49 -32.54
CA THR A 186 -46.94 -16.12 -31.62
C THR A 186 -48.16 -15.53 -32.32
N ASN A 187 -48.03 -15.12 -33.59
CA ASN A 187 -49.12 -14.56 -34.39
C ASN A 187 -49.89 -15.68 -35.13
N PRO A 188 -51.15 -15.96 -34.78
CA PRO A 188 -51.94 -17.02 -35.41
C PRO A 188 -52.36 -16.73 -36.86
N ASN A 189 -52.29 -15.45 -37.29
CA ASN A 189 -52.65 -15.05 -38.66
C ASN A 189 -51.44 -15.04 -39.61
N TYR A 190 -50.28 -15.53 -39.17
CA TYR A 190 -49.10 -15.61 -40.03
C TYR A 190 -49.30 -16.67 -41.11
N ILE A 191 -49.20 -16.25 -42.37
CA ILE A 191 -49.19 -17.14 -43.54
C ILE A 191 -47.74 -17.22 -44.00
N TYR A 192 -47.20 -18.44 -44.08
CA TYR A 192 -45.84 -18.66 -44.57
C TYR A 192 -45.81 -18.54 -46.09
N GLU A 193 -44.95 -17.67 -46.60
CA GLU A 193 -44.62 -17.56 -48.02
C GLU A 193 -43.14 -17.91 -48.23
N PRO A 194 -42.81 -18.79 -49.18
CA PRO A 194 -41.44 -19.25 -49.39
C PRO A 194 -40.56 -18.13 -49.94
N LEU A 195 -39.45 -17.84 -49.24
CA LEU A 195 -38.45 -16.88 -49.69
C LEU A 195 -37.55 -17.51 -50.75
N ALA A 196 -37.25 -16.76 -51.81
CA ALA A 196 -36.59 -17.29 -53.00
C ALA A 196 -35.11 -17.69 -52.82
N ASN A 197 -34.35 -17.12 -51.85
CA ASN A 197 -32.95 -17.49 -51.55
C ASN A 197 -32.48 -17.00 -50.16
N GLU A 198 -31.57 -17.72 -49.49
CA GLU A 198 -30.85 -17.22 -48.29
C GLU A 198 -29.85 -16.12 -48.69
N ALA A 199 -29.70 -15.08 -47.87
CA ALA A 199 -28.74 -14.01 -48.12
C ALA A 199 -27.28 -14.52 -47.99
N ALA A 200 -26.40 -14.11 -48.91
CA ALA A 200 -25.01 -14.56 -48.97
C ALA A 200 -24.21 -14.36 -47.66
N ALA A 201 -24.50 -13.30 -46.91
CA ALA A 201 -23.86 -13.01 -45.62
C ALA A 201 -24.13 -14.09 -44.56
N ILE A 202 -25.33 -14.71 -44.57
CA ILE A 202 -25.71 -15.76 -43.62
C ILE A 202 -24.94 -17.05 -43.93
N VAL A 203 -24.74 -17.33 -45.21
CA VAL A 203 -23.95 -18.48 -45.68
C VAL A 203 -22.49 -18.33 -45.25
N GLU A 204 -21.91 -17.13 -45.40
CA GLU A 204 -20.54 -16.84 -44.99
C GLU A 204 -20.32 -17.00 -43.48
N MET A 205 -21.27 -16.52 -42.66
CA MET A 205 -21.19 -16.65 -41.20
C MET A 205 -21.29 -18.12 -40.72
N LYS A 206 -22.12 -18.94 -41.38
CA LYS A 206 -22.17 -20.40 -41.12
C LYS A 206 -20.83 -21.08 -41.41
N HIS A 207 -20.14 -20.69 -42.48
CA HIS A 207 -18.83 -21.26 -42.84
C HIS A 207 -17.70 -20.90 -41.87
N LYS A 208 -17.75 -19.73 -41.22
CA LYS A 208 -16.73 -19.28 -40.27
C LYS A 208 -16.85 -19.92 -38.88
N GLY A 209 -17.98 -20.55 -38.58
CA GLY A 209 -18.22 -21.15 -37.26
C GLY A 209 -18.47 -20.12 -36.15
N ASP A 210 -18.75 -18.86 -36.53
CA ASP A 210 -19.13 -17.78 -35.62
C ASP A 210 -20.60 -17.89 -35.15
N PHE A 211 -21.29 -18.98 -35.53
CA PHE A 211 -22.66 -19.30 -35.16
C PHE A 211 -22.77 -20.30 -34.03
#